data_AF-A0A0Z8IA21-F1
#
_entry.id   AF-A0A0Z8IA21-F1
#
_cell.length_a   1.000
_cell.length_b   1.000
_cell.length_c   1.000
_cell.angle_alpha   90.00
_cell.angle_beta   90.00
_cell.angle_gamma   90.00
#
_symmetry.space_group_name_H-M   'P 1'
#
loop_
_entity.id
_entity.type
_entity.pdbx_description
1 polymer ?
#
loop_
_entity_poly.entity_id
_entity_poly.type
_entity_poly.pdbx_seq_one_letter_code
_entity_poly.pdbx_strand_id
1 'polypeptide(L)'
;MFVFAFPGMGKTTLAKQSSQIVDLEMSDIKYDNSSVRHLNKEERKSTPRPIKDKNYKNIYVEKAYTLHEEGKTVLVAMNFLVRMLLVMLVRGAVPFHIYIPHPSLKEEYRQRYIQRGNNSKFIFEVMTIWSRYIYCQKYCQI
;
A
#
# COMPACT_ATOMS: atom_id res chain seq x y z
N MET A 1 8.97 -2.51 -13.00
CA MET A 1 8.56 -1.13 -12.65
C MET A 1 7.83 -1.16 -11.33
N PHE A 2 7.99 -0.14 -10.50
CA PHE A 2 7.26 0.02 -9.24
C PHE A 2 6.16 1.08 -9.34
N VAL A 3 4.97 0.80 -8.81
CA VAL A 3 3.86 1.74 -8.77
C VAL A 3 3.44 1.95 -7.32
N PHE A 4 3.84 3.08 -6.73
CA PHE A 4 3.45 3.45 -5.38
C PHE A 4 2.06 4.06 -5.41
N ALA A 5 1.12 3.50 -4.66
CA ALA A 5 -0.23 4.04 -4.63
C ALA A 5 -0.82 4.10 -3.23
N PHE A 6 -1.47 5.23 -2.94
CA PHE A 6 -2.20 5.47 -1.70
C PHE A 6 -3.27 4.39 -1.44
N PRO A 7 -3.61 4.07 -0.18
CA PRO A 7 -4.73 3.17 0.12
C PRO A 7 -6.04 3.58 -0.59
N GLY A 8 -6.77 2.63 -1.18
CA GLY A 8 -8.05 2.93 -1.87
C GLY A 8 -7.95 3.26 -3.35
N MET A 9 -6.74 3.43 -3.89
CA MET A 9 -6.45 3.77 -5.31
C MET A 9 -6.78 2.67 -6.33
N GLY A 10 -7.39 1.56 -5.91
CA GLY A 10 -7.71 0.47 -6.83
C GLY A 10 -6.54 -0.45 -7.19
N LYS A 11 -5.45 -0.49 -6.39
CA LYS A 11 -4.32 -1.43 -6.61
C LYS A 11 -4.79 -2.86 -6.85
N THR A 12 -5.59 -3.39 -5.91
CA THR A 12 -6.11 -4.75 -6.00
C THR A 12 -7.05 -4.94 -7.19
N THR A 13 -7.75 -3.87 -7.62
CA THR A 13 -8.58 -3.90 -8.83
C THR A 13 -7.72 -4.00 -10.08
N LEU A 14 -6.65 -3.20 -10.17
CA LEU A 14 -5.72 -3.20 -11.29
C LEU A 14 -4.97 -4.55 -11.41
N ALA A 15 -4.50 -5.11 -10.30
CA ALA A 15 -3.81 -6.40 -10.28
C ALA A 15 -4.68 -7.58 -10.74
N LYS A 16 -6.01 -7.44 -10.71
CA LYS A 16 -6.92 -8.46 -11.26
C LYS A 16 -7.04 -8.41 -12.78
N GLN A 17 -6.66 -7.30 -13.41
CA GLN A 17 -6.82 -7.12 -14.86
C GLN A 17 -5.70 -7.80 -15.67
N SER A 18 -4.55 -8.07 -15.07
CA SER A 18 -3.42 -8.71 -15.74
C SER A 18 -2.50 -9.43 -14.77
N SER A 19 -2.06 -10.63 -15.13
CA SER A 19 -1.06 -11.41 -14.38
C SER A 19 0.33 -10.74 -14.33
N GLN A 20 0.57 -9.77 -15.21
CA GLN A 20 1.79 -8.97 -15.22
C GLN A 20 1.81 -7.88 -14.13
N ILE A 21 0.67 -7.66 -13.45
CA ILE A 21 0.54 -6.65 -12.40
C ILE A 21 0.28 -7.34 -11.07
N VAL A 22 1.13 -7.07 -10.07
CA VAL A 22 1.05 -7.71 -8.75
C VAL A 22 0.82 -6.66 -7.68
N ASP A 23 -0.28 -6.80 -6.94
CA ASP A 23 -0.53 -6.05 -5.70
C ASP A 23 0.26 -6.70 -4.54
N LEU A 24 1.38 -6.08 -4.17
CA LEU A 24 2.23 -6.60 -3.12
C LEU A 24 1.67 -6.19 -1.75
N GLU A 25 0.86 -7.09 -1.19
CA GLU A 25 0.15 -6.89 0.07
C GLU A 25 1.05 -7.10 1.29
N MET A 26 1.26 -6.03 2.06
CA MET A 26 2.05 -6.05 3.30
C MET A 26 1.50 -7.03 4.33
N SER A 27 0.17 -7.10 4.41
CA SER A 27 -0.56 -7.88 5.42
C SER A 27 -0.19 -9.36 5.35
N ASP A 28 0.05 -9.88 4.14
CA ASP A 28 0.36 -11.28 3.90
C ASP A 28 1.82 -11.63 4.24
N ILE A 29 2.69 -10.62 4.32
CA ILE A 29 4.11 -10.76 4.68
C ILE A 29 4.32 -10.53 6.19
N LYS A 30 3.70 -9.46 6.73
CA LYS A 30 3.97 -8.97 8.08
C LYS A 30 3.30 -9.79 9.18
N TYR A 31 2.04 -10.20 8.97
CA TYR A 31 1.19 -10.71 10.04
C TYR A 31 0.93 -12.20 9.88
N ASP A 32 0.80 -12.91 11.01
CA ASP A 32 0.10 -14.20 10.99
C ASP A 32 -1.40 -13.95 10.89
N ASN A 33 -2.00 -14.48 9.84
CA ASN A 33 -3.41 -14.30 9.49
C ASN A 33 -4.28 -15.49 9.93
N SER A 34 -3.72 -16.47 10.65
CA SER A 34 -4.41 -17.67 11.14
C SER A 34 -5.71 -17.35 11.87
N SER A 35 -5.70 -16.39 12.79
CA SER A 35 -6.85 -15.99 13.61
C SER A 35 -7.93 -15.19 12.88
N VAL A 36 -7.60 -14.59 11.73
CA VAL A 36 -8.49 -13.70 10.97
C VAL A 36 -8.88 -14.27 9.60
N ARG A 37 -8.72 -15.59 9.40
CA ARG A 37 -9.05 -16.25 8.13
C ARG A 37 -10.50 -16.05 7.70
N HIS A 38 -11.41 -15.93 8.66
CA HIS A 38 -12.83 -15.66 8.46
C HIS A 38 -13.14 -14.26 7.89
N LEU A 39 -12.21 -13.31 8.04
CA LEU A 39 -12.33 -11.95 7.51
C LEU A 39 -11.78 -11.89 6.08
N ASN A 40 -12.35 -11.03 5.25
CA ASN A 40 -11.81 -10.69 3.94
C ASN A 40 -10.59 -9.75 4.05
N LYS A 41 -9.89 -9.48 2.93
CA LYS A 41 -8.67 -8.66 2.93
C LYS A 41 -8.86 -7.24 3.45
N GLU A 42 -9.99 -6.61 3.13
CA GLU A 42 -10.29 -5.24 3.53
C GLU A 42 -10.66 -5.15 5.02
N GLU A 43 -11.42 -6.13 5.52
CA GLU A 43 -11.81 -6.25 6.93
C GLU A 43 -10.60 -6.47 7.85
N ARG A 44 -9.57 -7.19 7.36
CA ARG A 44 -8.34 -7.47 8.13
C ARG A 44 -7.48 -6.23 8.39
N LYS A 45 -7.63 -5.14 7.64
CA LYS A 45 -6.74 -3.98 7.74
C LYS A 45 -6.86 -3.34 9.12
N SER A 46 -5.75 -2.98 9.76
CA SER A 46 -5.71 -2.43 11.13
C SER A 46 -6.28 -3.33 12.25
N THR A 47 -6.70 -4.56 11.94
CA THR A 47 -7.02 -5.60 12.94
C THR A 47 -5.73 -6.06 13.62
N PRO A 48 -5.65 -6.01 14.97
CA PRO A 48 -4.49 -6.48 15.71
C PRO A 48 -4.18 -7.93 15.40
N ARG A 49 -2.94 -8.20 14.99
CA ARG A 49 -2.46 -9.53 14.64
C ARG A 49 -1.00 -9.69 15.06
N PRO A 50 -0.58 -10.90 15.47
CA PRO A 50 0.81 -11.15 15.77
C PRO A 50 1.67 -10.94 14.53
N ILE A 51 2.85 -10.36 14.73
CA ILE A 51 3.84 -10.20 13.66
C ILE A 51 4.47 -11.58 13.42
N LYS A 52 4.37 -12.08 12.19
CA LYS A 52 4.95 -13.37 11.79
C LYS A 52 6.47 -13.33 11.76
N ASP A 53 7.02 -12.25 11.21
CA ASP A 53 8.45 -12.07 11.04
C ASP A 53 8.82 -10.60 11.26
N LYS A 54 9.81 -10.32 12.12
CA LYS A 54 10.28 -8.95 12.39
C LYS A 54 11.03 -8.34 11.20
N ASN A 55 11.57 -9.18 10.30
CA ASN A 55 12.27 -8.78 9.08
C ASN A 55 11.32 -8.52 7.89
N TYR A 56 10.00 -8.51 8.11
CA TYR A 56 8.98 -8.31 7.07
C TYR A 56 9.26 -7.13 6.13
N LYS A 57 9.89 -6.06 6.62
CA LYS A 57 10.22 -4.89 5.79
C LYS A 57 11.23 -5.23 4.71
N ASN A 58 12.29 -5.97 5.04
CA ASN A 58 13.30 -6.35 4.06
C ASN A 58 12.74 -7.44 3.14
N ILE A 59 12.00 -8.41 3.68
CA ILE A 59 11.30 -9.43 2.87
C ILE A 59 10.37 -8.79 1.84
N TYR A 60 9.64 -7.74 2.22
CA TYR A 60 8.79 -7.00 1.31
C TYR A 60 9.59 -6.34 0.18
N VAL A 61 10.72 -5.69 0.50
CA VAL A 61 11.61 -5.10 -0.49
C VAL A 61 12.15 -6.16 -1.44
N GLU A 62 12.75 -7.24 -0.92
CA GLU A 62 13.30 -8.32 -1.76
C GLU A 62 12.23 -8.90 -2.69
N LYS A 63 11.03 -9.18 -2.16
CA LYS A 63 9.93 -9.70 -2.97
C LYS A 63 9.49 -8.74 -4.06
N ALA A 64 9.51 -7.42 -3.81
CA ALA A 64 9.23 -6.44 -4.85
C ALA A 64 10.29 -6.47 -5.97
N TYR A 65 11.58 -6.59 -5.62
CA TYR A 65 12.66 -6.69 -6.60
C TYR A 65 12.61 -8.00 -7.39
N THR A 66 12.44 -9.14 -6.73
CA THR A 66 12.28 -10.43 -7.43
C THR A 66 11.12 -10.39 -8.44
N LEU A 67 9.96 -9.87 -8.04
CA LEU A 67 8.83 -9.73 -8.97
C LEU A 67 9.13 -8.77 -10.12
N HIS A 68 9.90 -7.72 -9.88
CA HIS A 68 10.32 -6.81 -10.94
C HIS A 68 11.30 -7.48 -11.91
N GLU A 69 12.26 -8.26 -11.42
CA GLU A 69 13.22 -9.02 -12.23
C GLU A 69 12.52 -10.10 -13.08
N GLU A 70 11.40 -10.65 -12.59
CA GLU A 70 10.48 -11.50 -13.35
C GLU A 70 9.68 -10.72 -14.43
N GLY A 71 9.94 -9.42 -14.62
CA GLY A 71 9.29 -8.57 -15.63
C GLY A 71 7.97 -7.95 -15.18
N LYS A 72 7.54 -8.13 -13.92
CA LYS A 72 6.22 -7.68 -13.46
C LYS A 72 6.21 -6.20 -13.10
N THR A 73 5.02 -5.62 -13.17
CA THR A 73 4.70 -4.32 -12.56
C THR A 73 4.21 -4.55 -11.13
N VAL A 74 4.95 -4.02 -10.15
CA VAL A 74 4.67 -4.26 -8.74
C VAL A 74 3.99 -3.04 -8.14
N LEU A 75 2.77 -3.21 -7.65
CA LEU A 75 2.03 -2.18 -6.93
C LEU A 75 2.47 -2.20 -5.47
N VAL A 76 3.03 -1.08 -5.02
CA VAL A 76 3.67 -0.95 -3.72
C VAL A 76 2.85 -0.02 -2.83
N ALA A 77 2.74 -0.39 -1.55
CA ALA A 77 2.06 0.44 -0.57
C ALA A 77 2.86 1.74 -0.31
N MET A 78 2.16 2.89 -0.31
CA MET A 78 2.79 4.22 -0.18
C MET A 78 3.68 4.37 1.07
N ASN A 79 3.35 3.69 2.17
CA ASN A 79 4.15 3.70 3.39
C ASN A 79 5.55 3.09 3.25
N PHE A 80 5.85 2.42 2.12
CA PHE A 80 7.17 1.88 1.79
C PHE A 80 7.99 2.77 0.86
N LEU A 81 7.43 3.90 0.37
CA LEU A 81 8.07 4.77 -0.61
C LEU A 81 9.51 5.14 -0.21
N VAL A 82 9.69 5.75 0.97
CA VAL A 82 11.02 6.20 1.43
C VAL A 82 12.03 5.04 1.51
N ARG A 83 11.61 3.89 2.06
CA ARG A 83 12.47 2.71 2.16
C ARG A 83 12.88 2.19 0.78
N MET A 84 11.94 2.10 -0.14
CA MET A 84 12.22 1.63 -1.50
C MET A 84 13.14 2.60 -2.23
N LEU A 85 12.94 3.92 -2.08
CA LEU A 85 13.84 4.95 -2.66
C LEU A 85 15.27 4.80 -2.13
N LEU A 86 15.45 4.62 -0.81
CA LEU A 86 16.78 4.38 -0.23
C LEU A 86 17.45 3.12 -0.80
N VAL A 87 16.69 2.05 -1.01
CA VAL A 87 17.22 0.82 -1.60
C VAL A 87 17.56 1.02 -3.08
N MET A 88 16.74 1.75 -3.84
CA MET A 88 17.02 2.10 -5.24
C MET A 88 18.28 2.94 -5.39
N LEU A 89 18.59 3.82 -4.43
CA LEU A 89 19.85 4.59 -4.44
C LEU A 89 21.09 3.68 -4.34
N VAL A 90 20.98 2.55 -3.64
CA VAL A 90 22.10 1.62 -3.43
C VAL A 90 22.17 0.54 -4.50
N ARG A 91 21.03 -0.01 -4.93
CA ARG A 91 20.94 -1.15 -5.85
C ARG A 91 20.78 -0.78 -7.32
N GLY A 92 20.56 0.50 -7.61
CA GLY A 92 20.23 0.99 -8.95
C GLY A 92 18.75 1.36 -9.06
N ALA A 93 18.51 2.37 -9.89
CA ALA A 93 17.19 2.93 -10.10
C ALA A 93 16.30 1.94 -10.86
N VAL A 94 15.09 1.73 -10.35
CA VAL A 94 14.01 1.01 -11.03
C VAL A 94 12.99 2.07 -11.48
N PRO A 95 12.48 2.03 -12.73
CA PRO A 95 11.41 2.93 -13.15
C PRO A 95 10.23 2.85 -12.18
N PHE A 96 9.72 4.00 -11.75
CA PHE A 96 8.60 4.05 -10.82
C PHE A 96 7.64 5.22 -11.06
N HIS A 97 6.39 5.03 -10.64
CA HIS A 97 5.38 6.08 -10.56
C HIS A 97 4.80 6.16 -9.15
N ILE A 98 4.40 7.38 -8.75
CA ILE A 98 3.77 7.65 -7.46
C ILE A 98 2.38 8.23 -7.72
N TYR A 99 1.36 7.58 -7.18
CA TYR A 99 -0.05 7.98 -7.30
C TYR A 99 -0.59 8.40 -5.94
N ILE A 100 -0.89 9.69 -5.83
CA ILE A 100 -1.44 10.36 -4.65
C ILE A 100 -2.80 10.95 -5.05
N PRO A 101 -3.83 10.82 -4.22
CA PRO A 101 -5.14 11.36 -4.56
C PRO A 101 -5.13 12.88 -4.48
N HIS A 102 -5.93 13.51 -5.33
CA HIS A 102 -6.23 14.92 -5.18
C HIS A 102 -6.96 15.16 -3.83
N PRO A 103 -6.60 16.21 -3.06
CA PRO A 103 -7.21 16.55 -1.77
C PRO A 103 -8.74 16.59 -1.75
N SER A 104 -9.37 17.06 -2.83
CA SER A 104 -10.82 17.17 -2.94
C SER A 104 -11.55 15.81 -2.90
N LEU A 105 -10.84 14.71 -3.18
CA LEU A 105 -11.41 13.36 -3.24
C LEU A 105 -11.52 12.69 -1.86
N LYS A 106 -11.17 13.40 -0.77
CA LYS A 106 -11.12 12.82 0.58
C LYS A 106 -12.42 12.12 0.98
N GLU A 107 -13.57 12.75 0.79
CA GLU A 107 -14.85 12.15 1.17
C GLU A 107 -15.23 10.97 0.26
N GLU A 108 -14.95 11.06 -1.04
CA GLU A 108 -15.15 9.94 -1.97
C GLU A 108 -14.36 8.70 -1.52
N TYR A 109 -13.10 8.88 -1.11
CA TYR A 109 -12.27 7.79 -0.59
C TYR A 109 -12.77 7.25 0.74
N ARG A 110 -13.27 8.13 1.63
CA ARG A 110 -13.91 7.70 2.87
C ARG A 110 -15.09 6.78 2.58
N GLN A 111 -15.97 7.15 1.65
CA GLN A 111 -17.10 6.34 1.23
C GLN A 111 -16.67 5.01 0.60
N ARG A 112 -15.60 5.01 -0.22
CA ARG A 112 -15.02 3.78 -0.77
C ARG A 112 -14.57 2.81 0.33
N TYR A 113 -13.96 3.29 1.41
CA TYR A 113 -13.53 2.40 2.50
C TYR A 113 -14.73 1.81 3.26
N ILE A 114 -15.77 2.61 3.51
CA ILE A 114 -17.01 2.16 4.15
C ILE A 114 -17.68 1.07 3.30
N GLN A 115 -17.86 1.32 2.00
CA GLN A 115 -18.49 0.38 1.06
C GLN A 115 -17.72 -0.95 0.92
N ARG A 116 -16.40 -0.93 1.16
CA ARG A 116 -15.55 -2.12 1.12
C ARG A 116 -15.54 -2.93 2.41
N GLY A 117 -16.27 -2.49 3.44
CA GLY A 117 -16.30 -3.15 4.75
C GLY A 117 -15.01 -2.96 5.55
N ASN A 118 -14.23 -1.91 5.27
CA ASN A 118 -13.09 -1.60 6.14
C ASN A 118 -13.61 -1.21 7.53
N ASN A 119 -12.91 -1.67 8.58
CA ASN A 119 -13.31 -1.31 9.95
C ASN A 119 -13.02 0.17 10.27
N SER A 120 -13.71 0.67 11.30
CA SER A 120 -13.65 2.07 11.74
C SER A 120 -12.22 2.53 12.09
N LYS A 121 -11.40 1.65 12.68
CA LYS A 121 -10.01 1.94 13.02
C LYS A 121 -9.17 2.21 11.78
N PHE A 122 -9.26 1.35 10.75
CA PHE A 122 -8.57 1.58 9.48
C PHE A 122 -9.01 2.88 8.82
N ILE A 123 -10.32 3.12 8.76
CA ILE A 123 -10.88 4.35 8.16
C ILE A 123 -10.32 5.58 8.89
N PHE A 124 -10.33 5.57 10.23
CA PHE A 124 -9.78 6.65 11.04
C PHE A 124 -8.29 6.88 10.78
N GLU A 125 -7.47 5.83 10.80
CA GLU A 125 -6.02 5.91 10.56
C GLU A 125 -5.71 6.51 9.18
N VAL A 126 -6.38 6.01 8.14
CA VAL A 126 -6.18 6.51 6.77
C VAL A 126 -6.69 7.95 6.64
N MET A 127 -7.85 8.29 7.18
CA MET A 127 -8.38 9.66 7.15
C MET A 127 -7.49 10.67 7.90
N THR A 128 -6.80 10.23 8.95
CA THR A 128 -5.81 11.05 9.66
C THR A 128 -4.60 11.32 8.76
N ILE A 129 -4.14 10.30 8.03
CA ILE A 129 -3.07 10.44 7.04
C ILE A 129 -3.47 11.43 5.94
N TRP A 130 -4.70 11.33 5.40
CA TRP A 130 -5.22 12.28 4.42
C TRP A 130 -5.10 13.73 4.89
N SER A 131 -5.55 14.03 6.11
CA SER A 131 -5.46 15.40 6.65
C SER A 131 -4.01 15.90 6.69
N ARG A 132 -3.05 15.03 7.01
CA ARG A 132 -1.62 15.38 7.03
C ARG A 132 -1.05 15.61 5.63
N TYR A 133 -1.42 14.80 4.64
CA TYR A 133 -0.98 14.97 3.24
C TYR A 133 -1.60 16.22 2.59
N ILE A 134 -2.87 16.52 2.87
CA ILE A 134 -3.55 17.73 2.37
C ILE A 134 -2.89 18.98 2.94
N TYR A 135 -2.53 18.96 4.23
CA TYR A 135 -1.76 20.05 4.82
C TYR A 135 -0.42 20.21 4.10
N CYS A 136 0.30 19.11 3.87
CA CYS A 136 1.57 19.15 3.14
C CYS A 136 1.42 19.68 1.71
N GLN A 137 0.41 19.27 0.93
CA GLN A 137 0.21 19.81 -0.44
C GLN A 137 -0.23 21.27 -0.47
N LYS A 138 -0.97 21.74 0.54
CA LYS A 138 -1.41 23.15 0.60
C LYS A 138 -0.27 24.12 0.95
N TYR A 139 0.75 23.64 1.68
CA TYR A 139 1.86 24.47 2.18
C TYR A 139 3.24 24.14 1.59
N CYS A 140 3.40 22.97 0.96
CA CYS A 140 4.56 22.60 0.16
C CYS A 140 4.12 22.59 -1.30
N GLN A 141 4.02 23.79 -1.90
CA GLN A 141 4.02 23.89 -3.35
C GLN A 141 5.39 23.41 -3.84
N ILE A 142 5.42 22.20 -4.40
CA ILE A 142 6.48 21.75 -5.31
C ILE A 142 5.95 21.96 -6.72
#